data_AF-A0AA88SPQ9-F1
#
_entry.id   AF-A0AA88SPQ9-F1
#
_cell.length_a   1.000
_cell.length_b   1.000
_cell.length_c   1.000
_cell.angle_alpha   90.00
_cell.angle_beta   90.00
_cell.angle_gamma   90.00
#
_symmetry.space_group_name_H-M   'P 1'
#
loop_
_entity.id
_entity.type
_entity.pdbx_description
1 polymer ?
#
loop_
_entity_poly.entity_id
_entity_poly.type
_entity_poly.pdbx_seq_one_letter_code
_entity_poly.pdbx_strand_id
1 'polypeptide(L)'
;MITYFCVLLCWQALPLQGLEILDPEEVEYIRSHAKATVGGSVTLDCGSTMPNIFIWGFTKAGSANNVAVAYNYGQGPKLQSQFSSMGHVRVADNTSALVVEGLQRDAEGTYTCQALYDGDEGARITFYFTRLEVEDD
;
A
#
# COMPACT_ATOMS: atom_id res chain seq x y z
N MET A 1 -41.91 -12.34 30.38
CA MET A 1 -42.08 -11.28 29.36
C MET A 1 -40.75 -10.68 28.86
N ILE A 2 -39.59 -11.02 29.43
CA ILE A 2 -38.27 -10.47 29.01
C ILE A 2 -37.49 -11.42 28.09
N THR A 3 -37.79 -12.72 28.13
CA THR A 3 -37.02 -13.75 27.40
C THR A 3 -37.29 -13.78 25.89
N TYR A 4 -38.42 -13.26 25.42
CA TYR A 4 -38.80 -13.26 24.00
C TYR A 4 -38.16 -12.11 23.21
N PHE A 5 -37.70 -11.05 23.88
CA PHE A 5 -37.23 -9.84 23.19
C PHE A 5 -35.81 -9.98 22.63
N CYS A 6 -34.95 -10.79 23.27
CA CYS A 6 -33.58 -11.03 22.79
C CYS A 6 -33.53 -11.89 21.52
N VAL A 7 -34.47 -12.84 21.34
CA VAL A 7 -34.47 -13.73 20.17
C VAL A 7 -34.84 -12.99 18.89
N LEU A 8 -35.71 -11.96 18.98
CA LEU A 8 -36.13 -11.12 17.86
C LEU A 8 -35.01 -10.18 17.35
N LEU A 9 -34.06 -9.77 18.21
CA LEU A 9 -32.96 -8.89 17.82
C LEU A 9 -31.84 -9.62 17.05
N CYS A 10 -31.66 -10.93 17.25
CA CYS A 10 -30.68 -11.72 16.49
C CYS A 10 -31.09 -12.02 15.05
N TRP A 11 -32.39 -11.90 14.71
CA TRP A 11 -32.89 -12.10 13.34
C TRP A 11 -32.82 -10.88 12.45
N GLN A 12 -32.44 -9.71 13.00
CA GLN A 12 -32.17 -8.50 12.21
C GLN A 12 -30.68 -8.25 11.99
N ALA A 13 -29.83 -9.29 12.14
CA ALA A 13 -28.48 -9.23 11.62
C ALA A 13 -28.58 -9.14 10.08
N LEU A 14 -28.69 -7.91 9.57
CA LEU A 14 -28.43 -7.60 8.17
C LEU A 14 -27.11 -8.28 7.80
N PRO A 15 -27.03 -8.97 6.66
CA PRO A 15 -25.75 -9.50 6.21
C PRO A 15 -24.77 -8.32 6.20
N LEU A 16 -23.70 -8.42 6.98
CA LEU A 16 -22.53 -7.58 6.82
C LEU A 16 -22.05 -7.85 5.40
N GLN A 17 -22.49 -7.02 4.46
CA GLN A 17 -21.98 -7.01 3.09
C GLN A 17 -20.56 -6.46 3.17
N GLY A 18 -19.63 -7.32 3.58
CA GLY A 18 -18.21 -7.07 3.44
C GLY A 18 -17.86 -7.05 1.94
N LEU A 19 -16.79 -6.33 1.61
CA LEU A 19 -16.21 -6.40 0.28
C LEU A 19 -15.78 -7.86 0.01
N GLU A 20 -16.40 -8.51 -0.96
CA GLU A 20 -16.03 -9.85 -1.39
C GLU A 20 -14.94 -9.72 -2.46
N ILE A 21 -13.72 -10.14 -2.11
CA ILE A 21 -12.61 -10.24 -3.06
C ILE A 21 -12.70 -11.65 -3.63
N LEU A 22 -13.17 -11.77 -4.87
CA LEU A 22 -13.36 -13.03 -5.55
C LEU A 22 -12.00 -13.54 -6.06
N ASP A 23 -11.66 -14.78 -5.70
CA ASP A 23 -10.55 -15.60 -6.18
C ASP A 23 -9.08 -15.10 -5.97
N PRO A 24 -8.21 -15.83 -5.23
CA PRO A 24 -6.76 -15.57 -5.18
C PRO A 24 -6.01 -15.68 -6.52
N GLU A 25 -6.59 -16.25 -7.58
CA GLU A 25 -6.03 -16.22 -8.94
C GLU A 25 -6.23 -14.86 -9.66
N GLU A 26 -7.06 -13.95 -9.14
CA GLU A 26 -7.26 -12.57 -9.68
C GLU A 26 -6.24 -11.55 -9.16
N VAL A 27 -5.31 -11.97 -8.31
CA VAL A 27 -4.30 -11.07 -7.75
C VAL A 27 -3.16 -10.88 -8.74
N GLU A 28 -3.04 -9.68 -9.29
CA GLU A 28 -1.96 -9.33 -10.21
C GLU A 28 -0.69 -8.93 -9.43
N TYR A 29 0.47 -9.45 -9.86
CA TYR A 29 1.77 -9.14 -9.28
C TYR A 29 2.66 -8.47 -10.32
N ILE A 30 2.93 -7.18 -10.14
CA ILE A 30 3.77 -6.39 -11.03
C ILE A 30 5.12 -6.17 -10.36
N ARG A 31 6.22 -6.41 -11.08
CA ARG A 31 7.58 -6.23 -10.57
C ARG A 31 8.33 -5.21 -11.42
N SER A 32 9.07 -4.33 -10.76
CA SER A 32 9.89 -3.31 -11.40
C SER A 32 11.20 -3.13 -10.64
N HIS A 33 12.13 -2.44 -11.29
CA HIS A 33 13.43 -2.09 -10.74
C HIS A 33 13.65 -0.59 -10.93
N ALA A 34 14.17 0.06 -9.90
CA ALA A 34 14.55 1.46 -9.93
C ALA A 34 16.00 1.60 -9.45
N LYS A 35 16.71 2.56 -10.02
CA LYS A 35 18.08 2.93 -9.65
C LYS A 35 18.11 4.42 -9.40
N ALA A 36 18.77 4.83 -8.33
CA ALA A 36 19.03 6.22 -8.02
C ALA A 36 20.33 6.35 -7.23
N THR A 37 20.96 7.52 -7.26
CA THR A 37 22.17 7.80 -6.49
C THR A 37 21.82 8.34 -5.11
N VAL A 38 22.75 8.22 -4.16
CA VAL A 38 22.67 8.89 -2.85
C VAL A 38 22.48 10.41 -3.05
N GLY A 39 21.56 11.00 -2.28
CA GLY A 39 21.16 12.41 -2.41
C GLY A 39 20.16 12.68 -3.55
N GLY A 40 19.96 11.72 -4.46
CA GLY A 40 19.00 11.81 -5.55
C GLY A 40 17.54 11.67 -5.10
N SER A 41 16.65 11.48 -6.08
CA SER A 41 15.22 11.27 -5.86
C SER A 41 14.71 10.12 -6.72
N VAL A 42 13.71 9.40 -6.20
CA VAL A 42 12.99 8.37 -6.95
C VAL A 42 11.49 8.50 -6.74
N THR A 43 10.72 8.17 -7.77
CA THR A 43 9.27 7.97 -7.72
C THR A 43 8.98 6.50 -7.96
N LEU A 44 8.25 5.88 -7.04
CA LEU A 44 7.86 4.48 -7.09
C LEU A 44 6.36 4.41 -7.35
N ASP A 45 5.98 3.89 -8.51
CA ASP A 45 4.59 3.86 -8.94
C ASP A 45 3.79 2.76 -8.24
N CYS A 46 2.53 3.07 -7.93
CA CYS A 46 1.54 2.12 -7.41
C CYS A 46 0.32 2.11 -8.33
N GLY A 47 0.54 1.62 -9.54
CA GLY A 47 -0.45 1.68 -10.63
C GLY A 47 -0.46 3.03 -11.35
N SER A 48 -1.15 3.05 -12.49
CA SER A 48 -1.31 4.23 -13.35
C SER A 48 -2.56 5.07 -13.00
N THR A 49 -3.43 4.54 -12.14
CA THR A 49 -4.67 5.17 -11.70
C THR A 49 -4.75 5.13 -10.18
N MET A 50 -5.37 6.13 -9.56
CA MET A 50 -5.52 6.16 -8.09
C MET A 50 -6.40 4.99 -7.61
N PRO A 51 -5.90 4.09 -6.76
CA PRO A 51 -6.71 3.06 -6.14
C PRO A 51 -7.60 3.63 -5.03
N ASN A 52 -8.69 2.93 -4.71
CA ASN A 52 -9.59 3.27 -3.61
C ASN A 52 -8.85 3.17 -2.26
N ILE A 53 -8.01 2.14 -2.12
CA ILE A 53 -7.15 1.90 -0.97
C ILE A 53 -5.74 1.56 -1.47
N PHE A 54 -4.71 2.11 -0.81
CA PHE A 54 -3.35 1.62 -0.99
C PHE A 54 -2.59 1.51 0.32
N ILE A 55 -1.65 0.57 0.36
CA ILE A 55 -0.69 0.40 1.46
C ILE A 55 0.69 0.23 0.85
N TRP A 56 1.60 1.13 1.20
CA TRP A 56 3.03 0.98 0.94
C TRP A 56 3.70 0.28 2.11
N GLY A 57 4.44 -0.78 1.82
CA GLY A 57 5.37 -1.44 2.72
C GLY A 57 6.79 -1.33 2.20
N PHE A 58 7.77 -1.36 3.10
CA PHE A 58 9.18 -1.41 2.79
C PHE A 58 9.82 -2.61 3.47
N THR A 59 10.65 -3.33 2.72
CA THR A 59 11.50 -4.41 3.21
C THR A 59 12.95 -4.07 2.89
N LYS A 60 13.75 -3.83 3.93
CA LYS A 60 15.19 -3.55 3.80
C LYS A 60 15.90 -4.71 3.10
N ALA A 61 16.88 -4.41 2.26
CA ALA A 61 17.73 -5.43 1.64
C ALA A 61 18.35 -6.37 2.71
N GLY A 62 18.27 -7.68 2.48
CA GLY A 62 18.74 -8.70 3.41
C GLY A 62 17.84 -8.96 4.64
N SER A 63 16.72 -8.27 4.76
CA SER A 63 15.71 -8.47 5.82
C SER A 63 14.44 -9.13 5.26
N ALA A 64 13.71 -9.84 6.13
CA ALA A 64 12.35 -10.30 5.85
C ALA A 64 11.27 -9.38 6.47
N ASN A 65 11.68 -8.35 7.21
CA ASN A 65 10.78 -7.50 7.97
C ASN A 65 10.16 -6.44 7.06
N ASN A 66 8.86 -6.55 6.81
CA ASN A 66 8.09 -5.57 6.04
C ASN A 66 7.43 -4.56 6.98
N VAL A 67 7.70 -3.28 6.79
CA VAL A 67 7.18 -2.18 7.61
C VAL A 67 6.32 -1.25 6.77
N ALA A 68 5.15 -0.85 7.28
CA ALA A 68 4.27 0.07 6.59
C ALA A 68 4.90 1.47 6.50
N VAL A 69 4.96 2.04 5.30
CA VAL A 69 5.53 3.36 5.01
C VAL A 69 4.45 4.42 4.91
N ALA A 70 3.43 4.14 4.09
CA ALA A 70 2.32 5.05 3.84
C ALA A 70 1.07 4.24 3.56
N TYR A 71 -0.10 4.82 3.77
CA TYR A 71 -1.36 4.21 3.38
C TYR A 71 -2.43 5.26 3.08
N ASN A 72 -3.45 4.86 2.35
CA ASN A 72 -4.69 5.58 2.20
C ASN A 72 -5.83 4.56 2.30
N TYR A 73 -6.72 4.75 3.28
CA TYR A 73 -7.93 3.92 3.47
C TYR A 73 -9.20 4.64 3.00
N GLY A 74 -9.08 5.56 2.03
CA GLY A 74 -10.17 6.38 1.50
C GLY A 74 -10.33 7.76 2.14
N GLN A 75 -9.46 8.14 3.09
CA GLN A 75 -9.50 9.44 3.79
C GLN A 75 -8.30 10.34 3.44
N GLY A 76 -7.55 9.97 2.39
CA GLY A 76 -6.32 10.62 2.00
C GLY A 76 -5.07 9.91 2.52
N PRO A 77 -3.91 10.20 1.91
CA PRO A 77 -2.65 9.55 2.26
C PRO A 77 -2.17 9.93 3.66
N LYS A 78 -1.65 8.95 4.39
CA LYS A 78 -0.97 9.11 5.68
C LYS A 78 0.41 8.46 5.60
N LEU A 79 1.42 9.19 6.06
CA LEU A 79 2.79 8.71 6.17
C LEU A 79 3.07 8.23 7.60
N GLN A 80 3.81 7.14 7.74
CA GLN A 80 4.32 6.67 9.03
C GLN A 80 5.58 7.43 9.43
N SER A 81 5.79 7.65 10.73
CA SER A 81 6.82 8.56 11.26
C SER A 81 8.26 8.01 11.27
N GLN A 82 8.50 6.81 10.73
CA GLN A 82 9.74 6.04 10.96
C GLN A 82 10.74 6.03 9.79
N PHE A 83 10.57 6.90 8.78
CA PHE A 83 11.31 6.77 7.51
C PHE A 83 12.28 7.92 7.21
N SER A 84 12.58 8.78 8.19
CA SER A 84 13.52 9.89 8.01
C SER A 84 14.95 9.45 7.69
N SER A 85 15.34 8.22 8.04
CA SER A 85 16.66 7.67 7.70
C SER A 85 16.81 7.30 6.23
N MET A 86 15.71 7.24 5.46
CA MET A 86 15.73 6.93 4.02
C MET A 86 15.82 8.19 3.15
N GLY A 87 15.56 9.37 3.74
CA GLY A 87 15.39 10.63 3.04
C GLY A 87 14.04 11.27 3.38
N HIS A 88 13.60 12.21 2.55
CA HIS A 88 12.28 12.79 2.65
C HIS A 88 11.27 11.95 1.88
N VAL A 89 10.49 11.16 2.61
CA VAL A 89 9.45 10.29 2.03
C VAL A 89 8.11 11.03 2.02
N ARG A 90 7.39 10.95 0.91
CA ARG A 90 6.02 11.48 0.77
C ARG A 90 5.23 10.66 -0.25
N VAL A 91 3.91 10.77 -0.21
CA VAL A 91 3.05 10.32 -1.32
C VAL A 91 2.86 11.51 -2.27
N ALA A 92 2.99 11.30 -3.57
CA ALA A 92 2.77 12.35 -4.56
C ALA A 92 1.29 12.74 -4.64
N ASP A 93 1.02 14.05 -4.74
CA ASP A 93 -0.33 14.60 -4.74
C ASP A 93 -1.21 14.00 -5.83
N ASN A 94 -2.46 13.68 -5.47
CA ASN A 94 -3.45 13.07 -6.37
C ASN A 94 -3.02 11.75 -7.02
N THR A 95 -2.03 11.06 -6.44
CA THR A 95 -1.58 9.75 -6.88
C THR A 95 -1.36 8.81 -5.69
N SER A 96 -1.08 7.55 -5.99
CA SER A 96 -0.60 6.54 -5.03
C SER A 96 0.92 6.38 -5.05
N ALA A 97 1.65 7.16 -5.84
CA ALA A 97 3.09 7.00 -6.01
C ALA A 97 3.85 7.48 -4.76
N LEU A 98 4.85 6.69 -4.35
CA LEU A 98 5.74 7.05 -3.25
C LEU A 98 6.96 7.79 -3.81
N VAL A 99 7.25 8.96 -3.27
CA VAL A 99 8.43 9.74 -3.63
C VAL A 99 9.40 9.73 -2.46
N VAL A 100 10.67 9.46 -2.75
CA VAL A 100 11.76 9.57 -1.78
C VAL A 100 12.81 10.52 -2.36
N GLU A 101 12.97 11.66 -1.72
CA GLU A 101 13.93 12.72 -2.07
C GLU A 101 15.11 12.71 -1.09
N GLY A 102 16.29 13.14 -1.54
CA GLY A 102 17.49 13.16 -0.70
C GLY A 102 17.87 11.76 -0.22
N LEU A 103 17.80 10.79 -1.14
CA LEU A 103 17.95 9.36 -0.87
C LEU A 103 19.18 9.06 -0.02
N GLN A 104 18.98 8.31 1.05
CA GLN A 104 20.06 7.74 1.85
C GLN A 104 20.22 6.26 1.49
N ARG A 105 21.40 5.68 1.76
CA ARG A 105 21.67 4.25 1.51
C ARG A 105 20.68 3.32 2.22
N ASP A 106 20.12 3.75 3.35
CA ASP A 106 19.09 3.00 4.08
C ASP A 106 17.74 2.88 3.33
N ALA A 107 17.52 3.63 2.24
CA ALA A 107 16.38 3.49 1.35
C ALA A 107 16.48 2.28 0.41
N GLU A 108 17.66 1.66 0.28
CA GLU A 108 17.83 0.47 -0.55
C GLU A 108 17.00 -0.72 -0.02
N GLY A 109 16.20 -1.32 -0.90
CA GLY A 109 15.31 -2.40 -0.52
C GLY A 109 14.20 -2.67 -1.53
N THR A 110 13.18 -3.39 -1.06
CA THR A 110 11.97 -3.64 -1.85
C THR A 110 10.81 -2.86 -1.26
N TYR A 111 10.19 -2.05 -2.09
CA TYR A 111 8.95 -1.35 -1.78
C TYR A 111 7.79 -2.13 -2.40
N THR A 112 6.79 -2.41 -1.59
CA THR A 112 5.58 -3.11 -2.02
C THR A 112 4.40 -2.16 -1.88
N CYS A 113 3.66 -1.95 -2.96
CA CYS A 113 2.35 -1.32 -2.88
C CYS A 113 1.26 -2.36 -3.06
N GLN A 114 0.36 -2.48 -2.10
CA GLN A 114 -0.91 -3.18 -2.26
C GLN A 114 -1.95 -2.14 -2.66
N ALA A 115 -2.50 -2.28 -3.87
CA ALA A 115 -3.52 -1.39 -4.41
C ALA A 115 -4.84 -2.15 -4.53
N LEU A 116 -5.91 -1.63 -3.93
CA LEU A 116 -7.25 -2.15 -4.09
C LEU A 116 -8.06 -1.17 -4.93
N TYR A 117 -8.61 -1.70 -6.01
CA TYR A 117 -9.55 -0.99 -6.87
C TYR A 117 -10.92 -1.63 -6.69
N ASP A 118 -11.89 -0.81 -6.35
CA ASP A 118 -13.28 -1.19 -6.21
C ASP A 118 -14.07 -0.51 -7.33
N GLY A 119 -14.65 -1.31 -8.22
CA GLY A 119 -15.35 -0.86 -9.42
C GLY A 119 -16.51 -1.79 -9.80
N ASP A 120 -17.17 -1.49 -10.91
CA ASP A 120 -18.41 -2.17 -11.31
C ASP A 120 -18.27 -3.69 -11.55
N GLU A 121 -17.06 -4.15 -11.87
CA GLU A 121 -16.73 -5.57 -12.06
C GLU A 121 -16.36 -6.30 -10.76
N GLY A 122 -16.31 -5.58 -9.64
CA GLY A 122 -15.92 -6.08 -8.33
C GLY A 122 -14.59 -5.50 -7.83
N ALA A 123 -14.18 -5.98 -6.65
CA ALA A 123 -12.94 -5.57 -6.03
C ALA A 123 -11.75 -6.37 -6.55
N ARG A 124 -10.72 -5.67 -7.02
CA ARG A 124 -9.46 -6.26 -7.49
C ARG A 124 -8.28 -5.73 -6.71
N ILE A 125 -7.32 -6.61 -6.41
CA ILE A 125 -6.09 -6.26 -5.70
C ILE A 125 -4.89 -6.49 -6.62
N THR A 126 -4.08 -5.45 -6.79
CA THR A 126 -2.79 -5.54 -7.49
C THR A 126 -1.66 -5.26 -6.51
N PHE A 127 -0.60 -6.06 -6.57
CA PHE A 127 0.62 -5.83 -5.81
C PHE A 127 1.75 -5.36 -6.74
N TYR A 128 2.30 -4.19 -6.46
CA TYR A 128 3.45 -3.63 -7.15
C TYR A 128 4.69 -3.80 -6.28
N PHE A 129 5.73 -4.46 -6.80
CA PHE A 129 7.01 -4.64 -6.11
C PHE A 129 8.09 -3.91 -6.88
N THR A 130 8.61 -2.83 -6.30
CA THR A 130 9.77 -2.12 -6.86
C THR A 130 11.00 -2.44 -6.02
N ARG A 131 12.03 -3.04 -6.63
CA ARG A 131 13.37 -3.11 -6.02
C ARG A 131 14.10 -1.81 -6.33
N LEU A 132 14.49 -1.07 -5.29
CA LEU A 132 15.31 0.12 -5.40
C LEU A 132 16.76 -0.22 -5.06
N GLU A 133 17.67 0.07 -5.98
CA GLU A 133 19.11 0.06 -5.77
C GLU A 133 19.60 1.51 -5.58
N VAL A 134 20.42 1.75 -4.54
CA VAL A 134 20.95 3.08 -4.24
C VAL A 134 22.46 3.10 -4.44
N GLU A 135 22.88 3.70 -5.56
CA GLU A 135 24.28 3.76 -5.99
C GLU A 135 25.02 4.92 -5.30
N ASP A 136 26.33 4.75 -5.08
CA ASP A 136 27.18 5.86 -4.65
C ASP A 136 27.31 6.89 -5.80
N ASP A 137 27.60 8.15 -5.45
CA ASP A 137 27.92 9.22 -6.39
C ASP A 137 29.36 9.09 -6.93
#